data_AF-A0A0R3X3K7-F1
#
_entry.id   AF-A0A0R3X3K7-F1
#
_cell.length_a   1.000
_cell.length_b   1.000
_cell.length_c   1.000
_cell.angle_alpha   90.00
_cell.angle_beta   90.00
_cell.angle_gamma   90.00
#
_symmetry.space_group_name_H-M   'P 1'
#
loop_
_entity.id
_entity.type
_entity.pdbx_description
1 polymer ?
#
loop_
_entity_poly.entity_id
_entity_poly.type
_entity_poly.pdbx_seq_one_letter_code
_entity_poly.pdbx_strand_id
1 'polypeptide(L)'
;MNVLHNVVRIHIPDLLAAVPIPETFSGLFSLSLRDLVRLTVFSGVFTALGYSVYFTVRNRCFYHHINEVIKKNQEKVVDFIDIESIGRKGFPLCDGTHNAHNAETGDNVGPLIIESKKHV
;
A
#
# COMPACT_ATOMS: atom_id res chain seq x y z
N MET A 1 -17.03 -19.27 -31.41
CA MET A 1 -15.66 -19.63 -30.98
C MET A 1 -15.38 -18.87 -29.70
N ASN A 2 -15.00 -19.56 -28.61
CA ASN A 2 -14.76 -18.91 -27.33
C ASN A 2 -13.49 -18.06 -27.45
N VAL A 3 -13.63 -16.74 -27.59
CA VAL A 3 -12.51 -15.79 -27.73
C VAL A 3 -11.48 -16.00 -26.62
N LEU A 4 -11.95 -16.26 -25.40
CA LEU A 4 -11.10 -16.58 -24.25
C LEU A 4 -10.25 -17.84 -24.47
N HIS A 5 -10.82 -18.90 -25.05
CA HIS A 5 -10.09 -20.13 -25.35
C HIS A 5 -8.97 -19.86 -26.36
N ASN A 6 -9.25 -19.08 -27.41
CA ASN A 6 -8.25 -18.75 -28.42
C ASN A 6 -7.13 -17.85 -27.87
N VAL A 7 -7.47 -16.86 -27.04
CA VAL A 7 -6.45 -16.02 -26.38
C VAL A 7 -5.54 -16.87 -25.50
N VAL A 8 -6.12 -17.73 -24.66
CA VAL A 8 -5.37 -18.55 -23.69
C VAL A 8 -4.53 -19.64 -24.35
N ARG A 9 -5.07 -20.31 -25.36
CA ARG A 9 -4.42 -21.50 -25.96
C ARG A 9 -3.52 -21.19 -27.15
N ILE A 10 -3.72 -20.06 -27.82
CA ILE A 10 -3.04 -19.75 -29.08
C ILE A 10 -2.16 -18.51 -28.87
N HIS A 11 -2.77 -17.37 -28.56
CA HIS A 11 -2.04 -16.11 -28.54
C HIS A 11 -1.06 -15.95 -27.38
N ILE A 12 -1.40 -16.44 -26.18
CA ILE A 12 -0.48 -16.35 -25.02
C ILE A 12 0.78 -17.21 -25.24
N PRO A 13 0.69 -18.51 -25.59
CA PRO A 13 1.88 -19.32 -25.88
C PRO A 13 2.74 -18.73 -27.00
N ASP A 14 2.12 -18.25 -28.09
CA ASP A 14 2.83 -17.65 -29.22
C ASP A 14 3.57 -16.36 -28.80
N LEU A 15 2.93 -15.53 -27.97
CA LEU A 15 3.51 -14.29 -27.45
C LEU A 15 4.66 -14.58 -26.47
N LEU A 16 4.53 -15.61 -25.64
CA LEU A 16 5.60 -16.05 -24.72
C LEU A 16 6.78 -16.65 -25.48
N ALA A 17 6.53 -17.43 -26.54
CA ALA A 17 7.57 -18.02 -27.38
C ALA A 17 8.32 -16.97 -28.21
N ALA A 18 7.67 -15.84 -28.52
CA ALA A 18 8.27 -14.74 -29.25
C ALA A 18 9.17 -13.81 -28.40
N VAL A 19 9.25 -14.04 -27.09
CA VAL A 19 10.12 -13.24 -26.20
C VAL A 19 11.58 -13.69 -26.37
N PRO A 20 12.51 -12.79 -26.74
CA PRO A 20 13.91 -13.12 -26.86
C PRO A 20 14.52 -13.22 -25.46
N ILE A 21 14.35 -14.36 -24.79
CA ILE A 21 14.94 -14.64 -23.48
C ILE A 21 16.34 -15.22 -23.72
N PRO A 22 17.43 -14.53 -23.33
CA PRO A 22 18.76 -15.08 -23.47
C PRO A 22 18.97 -16.24 -22.48
N GLU A 23 19.63 -17.31 -22.94
CA GLU A 23 19.94 -18.49 -22.10
C GLU A 23 20.97 -18.18 -21.01
N THR A 24 21.68 -17.05 -21.11
CA THR A 24 22.69 -16.61 -20.13
C THR A 24 22.53 -15.13 -19.81
N PHE A 25 22.89 -14.74 -18.57
CA PHE A 25 22.85 -13.34 -18.15
C PHE A 25 23.77 -12.42 -18.99
N SER A 26 24.86 -12.94 -19.56
CA SER A 26 25.73 -12.17 -20.47
C SER A 26 25.08 -11.91 -21.82
N GLY A 27 24.17 -12.78 -22.27
CA GLY A 27 23.47 -12.66 -23.55
C GLY A 27 22.50 -11.48 -23.61
N LEU A 28 22.19 -10.87 -22.47
CA LEU A 28 21.36 -9.65 -22.39
C LEU A 28 22.08 -8.43 -23.01
N PHE A 29 23.41 -8.39 -22.92
CA PHE A 29 24.24 -7.30 -23.44
C PHE A 29 24.53 -7.41 -24.94
N SER A 30 24.20 -8.55 -25.56
CA SER A 30 24.41 -8.83 -26.98
C SER A 30 23.12 -8.75 -27.82
N LEU A 31 22.04 -8.22 -27.26
CA LEU A 31 20.74 -8.15 -27.95
C LEU A 31 20.72 -7.08 -29.05
N SER A 32 20.10 -7.41 -30.18
CA SER A 32 19.78 -6.43 -31.23
C SER A 32 18.76 -5.41 -30.71
N LEU A 33 18.80 -4.18 -31.24
CA LEU A 33 17.86 -3.11 -30.85
C LEU A 33 16.38 -3.55 -30.96
N ARG A 34 16.04 -4.39 -31.94
CA ARG A 34 14.67 -4.92 -32.11
C ARG A 34 14.27 -5.87 -30.98
N ASP A 35 15.19 -6.72 -30.56
CA ASP A 35 14.95 -7.71 -29.50
C ASP A 35 14.92 -7.04 -28.14
N LEU A 36 15.79 -6.04 -27.93
CA LEU A 36 15.76 -5.19 -26.76
C LEU A 36 14.41 -4.46 -26.61
N VAL A 37 13.88 -3.88 -27.69
CA VAL A 37 12.56 -3.22 -27.66
C VAL A 37 11.44 -4.21 -27.33
N ARG A 38 11.43 -5.39 -27.96
CA ARG A 38 10.43 -6.44 -27.68
C ARG A 38 10.48 -6.91 -26.24
N LEU A 39 11.68 -7.18 -25.72
CA LEU A 39 11.88 -7.60 -24.34
C LEU A 39 11.48 -6.51 -23.35
N THR A 40 11.77 -5.25 -23.66
CA THR A 40 11.39 -4.10 -22.82
C THR A 40 9.88 -3.93 -22.73
N VAL A 41 9.17 -4.02 -23.86
CA VAL A 41 7.70 -3.93 -23.87
C VAL A 41 7.09 -5.10 -23.10
N PHE A 42 7.56 -6.32 -23.34
CA PHE A 42 7.11 -7.51 -22.62
C PHE A 42 7.33 -7.36 -21.10
N SER A 43 8.56 -7.04 -20.70
CA SER A 43 8.91 -6.86 -19.29
C SER A 43 8.12 -5.72 -18.64
N GLY A 44 7.89 -4.62 -19.37
CA GLY A 44 7.10 -3.49 -18.91
C GLY A 44 5.65 -3.87 -18.60
N VAL A 45 5.01 -4.66 -19.48
CA VAL A 45 3.64 -5.13 -19.27
C VAL A 45 3.54 -6.03 -18.04
N PHE A 46 4.43 -7.01 -17.90
CA PHE A 46 4.44 -7.91 -16.74
C PHE A 46 4.78 -7.18 -15.44
N THR A 47 5.71 -6.23 -15.47
CA THR A 47 6.05 -5.39 -14.31
C THR A 47 4.86 -4.54 -13.89
N ALA A 48 4.17 -3.90 -14.84
CA ALA A 48 2.99 -3.09 -14.56
C ALA A 48 1.84 -3.93 -13.98
N LEU A 49 1.59 -5.11 -14.56
CA LEU A 49 0.57 -6.03 -14.06
C LEU A 49 0.91 -6.54 -12.66
N GLY A 50 2.15 -6.99 -12.44
CA GLY A 50 2.64 -7.45 -11.15
C GLY A 50 2.58 -6.36 -10.08
N TYR A 51 3.01 -5.14 -10.41
CA TYR A 51 2.93 -3.99 -9.51
C TYR A 51 1.48 -3.61 -9.20
N SER A 52 0.58 -3.63 -10.18
CA SER A 52 -0.85 -3.34 -10.00
C SER A 52 -1.51 -4.34 -9.05
N VAL A 53 -1.24 -5.64 -9.22
CA VAL A 53 -1.71 -6.69 -8.32
C VAL A 53 -1.12 -6.50 -6.93
N TYR A 54 0.20 -6.30 -6.81
CA TYR A 54 0.87 -6.06 -5.53
C TYR A 54 0.28 -4.84 -4.80
N PHE A 55 0.14 -3.71 -5.48
CA PHE A 55 -0.42 -2.48 -4.93
C PHE A 55 -1.86 -2.67 -4.46
N THR A 56 -2.67 -3.35 -5.25
CA THR A 56 -4.07 -3.64 -4.91
C THR A 56 -4.16 -4.53 -3.68
N VAL A 57 -3.41 -5.63 -3.64
CA VAL A 57 -3.40 -6.56 -2.52
C VAL A 57 -2.85 -5.87 -1.26
N ARG A 58 -1.76 -5.12 -1.37
CA ARG A 58 -1.18 -4.35 -0.25
C ARG A 58 -2.19 -3.41 0.38
N ASN A 59 -2.94 -2.65 -0.43
CA ASN A 59 -3.83 -1.61 0.05
C ASN A 59 -5.23 -2.12 0.45
N ARG A 60 -5.65 -3.30 -0.02
CA ARG A 60 -7.00 -3.84 0.23
C ARG A 60 -7.04 -5.02 1.19
N CYS A 61 -5.99 -5.84 1.22
CA CYS A 61 -5.99 -7.11 1.96
C CYS A 61 -5.19 -7.06 3.25
N PHE A 62 -4.34 -6.05 3.44
CA PHE A 62 -3.58 -5.91 4.67
C PHE A 62 -4.18 -4.82 5.56
N TYR A 63 -4.60 -5.23 6.75
CA TYR A 63 -4.99 -4.30 7.80
C TYR A 63 -3.78 -3.48 8.23
N HIS A 64 -3.95 -2.16 8.32
CA HIS A 64 -2.94 -1.28 8.92
C HIS A 64 -3.14 -1.18 10.42
N HIS A 65 -2.04 -1.18 11.17
CA HIS A 65 -2.08 -0.92 12.59
C HIS A 65 -2.48 0.55 12.82
N ILE A 66 -3.47 0.81 13.68
CA ILE A 66 -3.89 2.18 14.00
C ILE A 66 -2.78 2.93 14.74
N ASN A 67 -2.17 2.29 15.74
CA ASN A 67 -1.04 2.86 16.48
C ASN A 67 0.26 2.32 15.88
N GLU A 68 1.09 3.17 15.26
CA GLU A 68 2.37 2.77 14.67
C GLU A 68 3.57 2.99 15.60
N VAL A 69 3.51 3.95 16.54
CA VAL A 69 4.71 4.42 17.28
C VAL A 69 4.52 4.47 18.80
N ILE A 70 3.30 4.67 19.29
CA ILE A 70 3.04 5.02 20.69
C ILE A 70 3.18 3.79 21.58
N LYS A 71 4.07 3.85 22.59
CA LYS A 71 4.20 2.85 23.69
C LYS A 71 4.22 1.39 23.22
N LYS A 72 4.98 1.09 22.15
CA LYS A 72 5.06 -0.24 21.53
C LYS A 72 5.63 -1.36 22.40
N ASN A 73 6.22 -1.01 23.53
CA ASN A 73 6.63 -1.95 24.57
C ASN A 73 5.47 -2.48 25.43
N GLN A 74 4.27 -1.90 25.30
CA GLN A 74 3.06 -2.34 25.99
C GLN A 74 2.17 -3.15 25.05
N GLU A 75 1.72 -4.34 25.47
CA GLU A 75 0.76 -5.14 24.70
C GLU A 75 -0.60 -4.42 24.55
N LYS A 76 -0.98 -3.63 25.56
CA LYS A 76 -2.20 -2.82 25.57
C LYS A 76 -1.90 -1.46 26.20
N VAL A 77 -2.07 -0.41 25.40
CA VAL A 77 -1.91 0.97 25.87
C VAL A 77 -3.19 1.42 26.58
N VAL A 78 -3.07 1.73 27.87
CA VAL A 78 -4.13 2.33 28.70
C VAL A 78 -3.52 3.49 29.47
N ASP A 79 -4.21 4.64 29.46
CA ASP A 79 -3.79 5.86 30.12
C ASP A 79 -4.83 6.30 31.15
N PHE A 80 -4.37 6.66 32.35
CA PHE A 80 -5.18 7.28 33.40
C PHE A 80 -4.81 8.76 33.46
N ILE A 81 -5.82 9.63 33.33
CA ILE A 81 -5.63 11.09 33.33
C ILE A 81 -6.43 11.67 34.48
N ASP A 82 -5.74 12.39 35.37
CA ASP A 82 -6.39 13.19 36.39
C ASP A 82 -7.03 14.42 35.73
N ILE A 83 -8.28 14.71 36.12
CA ILE A 83 -9.08 15.79 35.51
C ILE A 83 -8.37 17.13 35.58
N GLU A 84 -7.60 17.37 36.65
CA GLU A 84 -6.83 18.60 36.88
C GLU A 84 -5.65 18.77 35.92
N SER A 85 -5.19 17.69 35.29
CA SER A 85 -4.07 17.70 34.32
C SER A 85 -4.51 17.89 32.87
N ILE A 86 -5.82 17.98 32.62
CA ILE A 86 -6.40 18.21 31.30
C ILE A 86 -6.05 19.64 30.86
N GLY A 87 -5.18 19.77 29.86
CA GLY A 87 -4.70 21.06 29.35
C GLY A 87 -3.32 21.00 28.69
N ARG A 88 -2.59 19.89 28.88
CA ARG A 88 -1.32 19.64 28.17
C ARG A 88 -1.57 19.10 26.76
N LYS A 89 -0.61 19.31 25.85
CA LYS A 89 -0.64 18.75 24.50
C LYS A 89 0.17 17.45 24.43
N GLY A 90 -0.25 16.54 23.57
CA GLY A 90 0.45 15.29 23.25
C GLY A 90 -0.21 14.06 23.87
N PHE A 91 -0.06 12.92 23.19
CA PHE A 91 -0.71 11.67 23.57
C PHE A 91 -0.46 11.33 25.06
N PRO A 92 -1.51 11.00 25.84
CA PRO A 92 -2.88 10.63 25.43
C PRO A 92 -3.84 11.79 25.13
N LEU A 93 -3.42 13.05 25.32
CA LEU A 93 -4.24 14.22 25.06
C LEU A 93 -4.16 14.65 23.58
N CYS A 94 -5.22 15.30 23.11
CA CYS A 94 -5.27 15.82 21.75
C CYS A 94 -4.34 17.03 21.58
N ASP A 95 -3.48 16.98 20.57
CA ASP A 95 -2.62 18.08 20.13
C ASP A 95 -3.03 18.65 18.76
N GLY A 96 -4.08 18.10 18.14
CA GLY A 96 -4.58 18.49 16.82
C GLY A 96 -4.01 17.70 15.65
N THR A 97 -3.11 16.74 15.88
CA THR A 97 -2.49 15.91 14.81
C THR A 97 -3.49 15.09 14.00
N HIS A 98 -4.66 14.75 14.56
CA HIS A 98 -5.74 14.06 13.85
C HIS A 98 -6.22 14.83 12.60
N ASN A 99 -6.05 16.15 12.53
CA ASN A 99 -6.41 16.92 11.34
C ASN A 99 -5.53 16.58 10.13
N ALA A 100 -4.21 16.46 10.34
CA ALA A 100 -3.28 16.07 9.29
C ALA A 100 -3.54 14.64 8.83
N HIS A 101 -3.74 13.71 9.79
CA HIS A 101 -4.14 12.33 9.51
C HIS A 101 -5.40 12.26 8.64
N ASN A 102 -6.48 12.95 9.02
CA ASN A 102 -7.73 12.96 8.25
C ASN A 102 -7.54 13.54 6.83
N ALA A 103 -6.76 14.62 6.70
CA ALA A 103 -6.50 15.25 5.40
C ALA A 103 -5.69 14.35 4.46
N GLU A 104 -4.70 13.63 4.98
CA GLU A 104 -3.81 12.76 4.19
C GLU A 104 -4.47 11.43 3.85
N THR A 105 -5.27 10.86 4.76
CA THR A 105 -5.84 9.52 4.61
C THR A 105 -7.30 9.52 4.13
N GLY A 106 -8.01 10.65 4.24
CA GLY A 106 -9.45 10.73 4.02
C GLY A 106 -10.30 10.17 5.17
N ASP A 107 -9.69 9.93 6.33
CA ASP A 107 -10.35 9.47 7.55
C ASP A 107 -11.14 10.59 8.26
N ASN A 108 -11.88 10.26 9.31
CA ASN A 108 -12.77 11.18 10.02
C ASN A 108 -12.69 11.10 11.55
N VAL A 109 -11.54 10.73 12.10
CA VAL A 109 -11.35 10.60 13.55
C VAL A 109 -11.26 11.96 14.24
N GLY A 110 -11.59 12.00 15.53
CA GLY A 110 -11.53 13.21 16.36
C GLY A 110 -11.30 12.90 17.84
N PRO A 111 -11.03 13.92 18.66
CA PRO A 111 -10.77 13.73 20.08
C PRO A 111 -12.04 13.49 20.88
N LEU A 112 -11.90 12.84 22.04
CA LEU A 112 -12.94 12.83 23.06
C LEU A 112 -12.90 14.16 23.83
N ILE A 113 -14.02 14.89 23.85
CA ILE A 113 -14.17 16.12 24.62
C ILE A 113 -14.85 15.77 25.95
N ILE A 114 -14.18 16.11 27.06
CA ILE A 114 -14.71 15.91 28.42
C ILE A 114 -14.98 17.29 29.01
N GLU A 115 -16.26 17.59 29.27
CA GLU A 115 -16.68 18.82 29.91
C GLU A 115 -17.13 18.54 31.35
N SER A 116 -16.75 19.42 32.27
CA SER A 116 -17.33 19.39 33.62
C SER A 116 -18.79 19.79 33.54
N LYS A 117 -19.66 18.96 34.13
CA LYS A 117 -21.10 19.23 34.16
C LYS A 117 -21.33 20.52 34.96
N LYS A 118 -21.81 21.56 34.29
CA LYS A 118 -22.27 22.76 34.99
C LYS A 118 -23.53 22.38 35.75
N HIS A 119 -23.47 22.40 37.08
CA HIS A 119 -24.69 22.37 37.89
C HIS A 119 -25.44 23.68 37.62
N VAL A 120 -26.56 23.58 36.91
CA VAL A 120 -27.57 24.64 36.77
C VAL A 120 -28.59 24.47 37.87
#